data_AF-A0A7J7HU45-F1
#
_entry.id   AF-A0A7J7HU45-F1
#
_cell.length_a   1.000
_cell.length_b   1.000
_cell.length_c   1.000
_cell.angle_alpha   90.00
_cell.angle_beta   90.00
_cell.angle_gamma   90.00
#
_symmetry.space_group_name_H-M   'P 1'
#
loop_
_entity.id
_entity.type
_entity.pdbx_description
1 polymer ?
#
loop_
_entity_poly.entity_id
_entity_poly.type
_entity_poly.pdbx_seq_one_letter_code
_entity_poly.pdbx_strand_id
1 'polypeptide(L)'
;MTLILPSFPYSNVSSIKYPPVPLVLPHYSSEDCTIDRSEEPHCTILLVNALVLHRDPKVWEELDKFKPERFEGEREGFKFVPFGIRRRMSPGCQQGCTGSFLGFGLTYSICCRLTWIVILFILNLQWKMSIALFKGL
;
A
#
# COMPACT_ATOMS: atom_id res chain seq x y z
N MET A 1 9.02 10.09 15.00
CA MET A 1 8.00 10.50 14.01
C MET A 1 7.53 9.24 13.31
N THR A 2 6.62 8.53 13.97
CA THR A 2 6.15 7.19 13.60
C THR A 2 5.21 7.36 12.43
N LEU A 3 5.69 7.01 11.24
CA LEU A 3 4.87 7.02 10.03
C LEU A 3 3.78 5.96 10.21
N ILE A 4 2.56 6.43 10.48
CA ILE A 4 1.34 5.64 10.43
C ILE A 4 1.23 5.19 8.97
N LEU A 5 1.65 3.96 8.69
CA LEU A 5 1.30 3.32 7.43
C LEU A 5 -0.23 3.26 7.37
N PRO A 6 -0.88 3.82 6.34
CA PRO A 6 -2.31 3.61 6.17
C PRO A 6 -2.53 2.10 6.02
N SER A 7 -3.10 1.49 7.04
CA SER A 7 -3.44 0.07 7.05
C SER A 7 -4.63 -0.12 6.14
N PHE A 8 -4.37 -0.30 4.84
CA PHE A 8 -5.41 -0.71 3.90
C PHE A 8 -5.75 -2.19 4.16
N PRO A 9 -6.94 -2.50 4.73
CA PRO A 9 -7.25 -3.85 5.16
C PRO A 9 -7.32 -4.82 3.97
N TYR A 10 -7.76 -4.35 2.80
CA TYR A 10 -7.84 -5.15 1.58
C TYR A 10 -6.48 -5.64 1.05
N SER A 11 -5.48 -4.76 1.01
CA SER A 11 -4.14 -5.14 0.53
C SER A 11 -3.43 -6.08 1.51
N ASN A 12 -3.72 -5.96 2.80
CA ASN A 12 -3.12 -6.78 3.84
C ASN A 12 -3.60 -8.24 3.78
N VAL A 13 -4.90 -8.46 3.52
CA VAL A 13 -5.42 -9.83 3.35
C VAL A 13 -4.79 -10.51 2.13
N SER A 14 -4.67 -9.80 1.01
CA SER A 14 -4.09 -10.36 -0.22
C SER A 14 -2.63 -10.78 -0.04
N SER A 15 -1.84 -9.99 0.70
CA SER A 15 -0.42 -10.24 0.91
C SER A 15 -0.12 -11.38 1.90
N ILE A 16 -1.08 -11.81 2.72
CA ILE A 16 -0.96 -13.09 3.46
C ILE A 16 -0.98 -14.28 2.50
N LYS A 17 -1.86 -14.25 1.50
CA LYS A 17 -2.02 -15.37 0.55
C LYS A 17 -0.92 -15.38 -0.51
N TYR A 18 -0.57 -14.18 -0.99
CA TYR A 18 0.43 -13.92 -2.01
C TYR A 18 1.39 -12.82 -1.55
N PRO A 19 2.40 -13.15 -0.71
CA PRO A 19 3.36 -12.17 -0.28
C PRO A 19 4.17 -11.67 -1.49
N PRO A 20 4.35 -10.35 -1.64
CA PRO A 20 5.14 -9.79 -2.74
C PRO A 20 6.62 -10.21 -2.64
N VAL A 21 7.09 -10.51 -1.43
CA VAL A 21 8.45 -10.98 -1.14
C VAL A 21 8.35 -12.23 -0.26
N PRO A 22 8.32 -13.45 -0.86
CA PRO A 22 8.13 -14.69 -0.09
C PRO A 22 9.34 -15.05 0.78
N LEU A 23 10.55 -14.66 0.35
CA LEU A 23 11.79 -14.78 1.12
C LEU A 23 12.31 -13.38 1.44
N VAL A 24 12.35 -13.03 2.72
CA VAL A 24 12.95 -11.77 3.16
C VAL A 24 14.44 -11.81 2.85
N LEU A 25 15.01 -10.67 2.47
CA LEU A 25 16.43 -10.54 2.14
C LEU A 25 17.31 -11.14 3.24
N PRO A 26 18.45 -11.78 2.89
CA PRO A 26 19.35 -12.37 3.87
C PRO A 26 19.76 -11.38 4.96
N HIS A 27 19.55 -11.76 6.21
CA HIS A 27 20.03 -11.02 7.38
C HIS A 27 21.37 -11.61 7.81
N TYR A 28 22.37 -10.76 8.01
CA TYR A 28 23.64 -11.16 8.60
C TYR A 28 23.63 -10.84 10.09
N SER A 29 24.00 -11.81 10.92
CA SER A 29 24.21 -11.55 12.35
C SER A 29 25.51 -10.78 12.57
N SER A 30 25.40 -9.62 13.21
CA SER A 30 26.55 -8.77 13.58
C SER A 30 27.14 -9.08 14.95
N GLU A 31 26.46 -9.92 15.73
CA GLU A 31 26.84 -10.32 17.09
C GLU A 31 26.42 -11.79 17.27
N ASP A 32 27.00 -12.50 18.24
CA ASP A 32 26.51 -13.84 18.60
C ASP A 32 25.07 -13.72 19.09
N CYS A 33 24.16 -14.51 18.52
CA CYS A 33 22.75 -14.43 18.84
C CYS A 33 22.19 -15.82 19.14
N THR A 34 21.26 -15.89 20.08
CA THR A 34 20.61 -17.14 20.47
C THR A 34 19.23 -17.18 19.84
N ILE A 35 18.98 -18.09 18.89
CA ILE A 35 17.67 -18.28 18.26
C ILE A 35 17.10 -19.62 18.75
N ASP A 36 15.93 -19.55 19.40
CA ASP A 36 15.18 -20.72 19.87
C ASP A 36 16.02 -21.78 20.63
N ARG A 37 16.92 -21.28 21.50
CA ARG A 37 17.82 -22.06 22.39
C ARG A 37 19.05 -22.68 21.71
N SER A 38 19.32 -22.39 20.45
CA SER A 38 20.62 -22.64 19.81
C SER A 38 21.48 -21.39 19.86
N GLU A 39 22.79 -21.55 20.06
CA GLU A 39 23.76 -20.46 19.93
C GLU A 39 24.20 -20.38 18.47
N GLU A 40 23.78 -19.34 17.76
CA GLU A 40 24.23 -19.08 16.40
C GLU A 40 25.49 -18.19 16.43
N PRO A 41 26.61 -18.65 15.86
CA PRO A 41 27.84 -17.86 15.82
C PRO A 41 27.66 -16.62 14.94
N HIS A 42 28.46 -15.60 15.25
CA HIS A 42 28.66 -14.41 14.43
C HIS A 42 28.86 -14.77 12.94
N CYS A 43 28.37 -13.93 12.02
CA CYS A 43 28.34 -14.15 10.57
C CYS A 43 27.38 -15.23 10.05
N THR A 44 26.40 -15.68 10.83
CA THR A 44 25.33 -16.56 10.30
C THR A 44 24.36 -15.77 9.41
N ILE A 45 24.00 -16.37 8.26
CA ILE A 45 22.98 -15.84 7.35
C ILE A 45 21.61 -16.36 7.79
N LEU A 46 20.75 -15.47 8.26
CA LEU A 46 19.37 -15.76 8.59
C LEU A 46 18.46 -15.40 7.41
N LEU A 47 17.70 -16.38 6.93
CA LEU A 47 16.71 -16.17 5.87
C LEU A 47 15.31 -16.41 6.44
N VAL A 48 14.48 -15.37 6.47
CA VAL A 48 13.12 -15.47 6.99
C VAL A 48 12.15 -15.79 5.86
N ASN A 49 11.48 -16.94 5.95
CA ASN A 49 10.43 -17.33 5.02
C ASN A 49 9.09 -16.70 5.45
N ALA A 50 8.76 -15.56 4.86
CA ALA A 50 7.51 -14.86 5.12
C ALA A 50 6.29 -15.65 4.66
N LEU A 51 6.42 -16.44 3.58
CA LEU A 51 5.32 -17.28 3.07
C LEU A 51 4.87 -18.34 4.08
N VAL A 52 5.83 -18.98 4.75
CA VAL A 52 5.54 -19.98 5.79
C VAL A 52 4.98 -19.31 7.04
N LEU A 53 5.56 -18.19 7.46
CA LEU A 53 5.10 -17.43 8.63
C LEU A 53 3.65 -16.93 8.47
N HIS A 54 3.29 -16.44 7.28
CA HIS A 54 1.93 -15.93 7.01
C HIS A 54 0.90 -17.04 6.83
N ARG A 55 1.32 -18.29 6.63
CA ARG A 55 0.43 -19.46 6.48
C ARG A 55 0.39 -20.35 7.71
N ASP A 56 1.05 -19.97 8.81
CA ASP A 56 1.02 -20.76 10.03
C ASP A 56 -0.39 -20.73 10.65
N PRO A 57 -1.10 -21.88 10.74
CA PRO A 57 -2.44 -21.95 11.32
C PRO A 57 -2.45 -21.62 12.82
N LYS A 58 -1.30 -21.67 13.50
CA LYS A 58 -1.17 -21.24 14.91
C LYS A 58 -1.24 -19.72 15.07
N VAL A 59 -0.88 -18.99 14.03
CA VAL A 59 -0.85 -17.52 14.02
C VAL A 59 -2.10 -16.96 13.36
N TRP A 60 -2.64 -17.66 12.36
CA TRP A 60 -3.75 -17.19 11.54
C TRP A 60 -4.87 -18.23 11.44
N GLU A 61 -5.99 -17.93 12.11
CA GLU A 61 -7.23 -18.70 11.94
C GLU A 61 -7.88 -18.40 10.58
N GLU A 62 -8.36 -19.44 9.90
CA GLU A 62 -9.12 -19.36 8.64
C GLU A 62 -8.46 -18.50 7.54
N LEU A 63 -7.30 -18.95 7.02
CA LEU A 63 -6.52 -18.27 5.97
C LEU A 63 -7.27 -17.99 4.66
N ASP A 64 -8.28 -18.78 4.33
CA ASP A 64 -9.03 -18.64 3.08
C ASP A 64 -10.20 -17.67 3.16
N LYS A 65 -10.57 -17.19 4.35
CA LYS A 65 -11.65 -16.21 4.50
C LYS A 65 -11.09 -14.80 4.52
N PHE A 66 -11.64 -13.95 3.64
CA PHE A 66 -11.37 -12.52 3.66
C PHE A 66 -12.02 -11.89 4.91
N LYS A 67 -11.23 -11.71 5.96
CA LYS A 67 -11.66 -11.07 7.22
C LYS A 67 -10.82 -9.81 7.47
N PRO A 68 -11.25 -8.62 7.05
CA PRO A 68 -10.47 -7.38 7.23
C PRO A 68 -10.35 -6.97 8.71
N GLU A 69 -11.34 -7.31 9.52
CA GLU A 69 -11.41 -7.08 10.97
C GLU A 69 -10.23 -7.68 11.75
N ARG A 70 -9.56 -8.73 11.21
CA ARG A 70 -8.38 -9.35 11.84
C ARG A 70 -7.17 -8.42 11.94
N PHE A 71 -7.17 -7.33 11.18
CA PHE A 71 -6.12 -6.30 11.22
C PHE A 71 -6.55 -5.08 12.05
N GLU A 72 -7.79 -5.06 12.55
CA GLU A 72 -8.32 -4.05 13.46
C GLU A 72 -8.18 -4.56 14.90
N GLY A 73 -7.16 -4.07 15.62
CA GLY A 73 -7.05 -4.27 17.07
C GLY A 73 -5.71 -4.81 17.54
N GLU A 74 -5.01 -5.62 16.76
CA GLU A 74 -3.68 -6.12 17.13
C GLU A 74 -2.57 -5.27 16.52
N ARG A 75 -2.06 -4.33 17.30
CA ARG A 75 -0.79 -3.63 17.02
C ARG A 75 0.42 -4.39 17.58
N GLU A 76 0.17 -5.46 18.31
CA GLU A 76 1.17 -6.22 19.06
C GLU A 76 1.36 -7.59 18.44
N GLY A 77 2.52 -7.78 17.83
CA GLY A 77 2.95 -9.07 17.32
C GLY A 77 3.44 -8.97 15.89
N PHE A 78 4.64 -9.47 15.67
CA PHE A 78 5.30 -9.63 14.37
C PHE A 78 4.59 -10.64 13.45
N LYS A 79 3.27 -10.82 13.59
CA LYS A 79 2.43 -11.80 12.88
C LYS A 79 2.34 -11.50 11.38
N PHE A 80 2.45 -10.23 11.02
CA PHE A 80 2.33 -9.78 9.64
C PHE A 80 3.53 -8.92 9.23
N VAL A 81 4.29 -9.41 8.23
CA VAL A 81 5.55 -8.81 7.76
C VAL A 81 5.69 -8.85 6.23
N PRO A 82 4.76 -8.26 5.47
CA PRO A 82 4.76 -8.32 4.00
C PRO A 82 5.95 -7.58 3.36
N PHE A 83 6.51 -6.59 4.06
CA PHE A 83 7.61 -5.75 3.57
C PHE A 83 8.82 -5.77 4.51
N GLY A 84 8.94 -6.81 5.36
CA GLY A 84 9.86 -6.82 6.49
C GLY A 84 9.40 -5.90 7.62
N ILE A 85 10.17 -5.87 8.71
CA ILE A 85 9.84 -5.11 9.92
C ILE A 85 11.05 -4.33 10.41
N ARG A 86 10.81 -3.21 11.11
CA ARG A 86 11.86 -2.35 11.70
C ARG A 86 12.88 -1.87 10.65
N ARG A 87 14.18 -1.96 10.96
CA ARG A 87 15.30 -1.33 10.23
C ARG A 87 15.52 -1.89 8.81
N ARG A 88 14.86 -2.98 8.43
CA ARG A 88 14.94 -3.61 7.10
C ARG A 88 13.60 -3.59 6.36
N MET A 89 12.66 -2.74 6.79
CA MET A 89 11.42 -2.54 6.06
C MET A 89 11.69 -1.99 4.66
N SER A 90 11.01 -2.52 3.64
CA SER A 90 11.19 -2.08 2.27
C SER A 90 10.91 -0.58 2.13
N PRO A 91 11.86 0.21 1.58
CA PRO A 91 11.65 1.64 1.36
C PRO A 91 10.53 1.93 0.34
N GLY A 92 10.11 0.94 -0.45
CA GLY A 92 9.05 1.06 -1.45
C GLY A 92 7.63 1.07 -0.86
N CYS A 93 7.44 0.64 0.39
CA CYS A 93 6.11 0.52 1.00
C CYS A 93 5.38 1.87 1.06
N GLN A 94 6.11 2.94 1.38
CA GLN A 94 5.54 4.29 1.45
C GLN A 94 5.38 4.98 0.09
N GLN A 95 6.21 4.60 -0.88
CA GLN A 95 6.19 5.18 -2.22
C GLN A 95 4.91 4.78 -2.98
N GLY A 96 4.47 3.52 -2.85
CA GLY A 96 3.24 3.05 -3.49
C GLY A 96 1.97 3.75 -2.99
N CYS A 97 1.90 4.02 -1.67
CA CYS A 97 0.79 4.74 -1.09
C CYS A 97 0.75 6.20 -1.59
N THR A 98 1.88 6.91 -1.49
CA THR A 98 1.97 8.32 -1.90
C THR A 98 1.72 8.52 -3.40
N GLY A 99 2.26 7.63 -4.24
CA GLY A 99 2.06 7.69 -5.69
C GLY A 99 0.59 7.52 -6.09
N SER A 100 -0.13 6.63 -5.40
CA SER A 100 -1.56 6.41 -5.66
C SER A 100 -2.39 7.67 -5.35
N PHE A 101 -2.18 8.29 -4.19
CA PHE A 101 -2.90 9.52 -3.83
C PHE A 101 -2.61 10.69 -4.76
N LEU A 102 -1.35 10.87 -5.18
CA LEU A 102 -0.97 11.91 -6.14
C LEU A 102 -1.60 11.67 -7.52
N GLY A 103 -1.63 10.43 -7.99
CA GLY A 103 -2.25 10.07 -9.27
C GLY A 103 -3.75 10.40 -9.32
N PHE A 104 -4.48 10.05 -8.25
CA PHE A 104 -5.91 10.38 -8.16
C PHE A 104 -6.15 11.90 -8.06
N GLY A 105 -5.34 12.62 -7.28
CA GLY A 105 -5.45 14.06 -7.14
C GLY A 105 -5.21 14.81 -8.46
N LEU A 106 -4.18 14.40 -9.22
CA LEU A 106 -3.88 14.98 -10.53
C LEU A 106 -4.97 14.70 -11.55
N THR A 107 -5.47 13.47 -11.60
CA THR A 107 -6.55 13.08 -12.53
C THR A 107 -7.83 13.86 -12.23
N TYR A 108 -8.17 14.01 -10.94
CA TYR A 108 -9.33 14.80 -10.51
C TYR A 108 -9.19 16.27 -10.89
N SER A 109 -8.02 16.86 -10.66
CA SER A 109 -7.73 18.27 -11.01
C SER A 109 -7.83 18.53 -12.52
N ILE A 110 -7.28 17.62 -13.33
CA ILE A 110 -7.34 17.70 -14.80
C ILE A 110 -8.80 17.57 -15.27
N CYS A 111 -9.57 16.64 -14.70
CA CYS A 111 -10.98 16.43 -15.05
C CYS A 111 -11.85 17.67 -14.74
N CYS A 112 -11.66 18.28 -13.57
CA CYS A 112 -12.33 19.54 -13.19
C CYS A 112 -11.98 20.70 -14.14
N ARG A 113 -10.73 20.77 -14.59
CA ARG A 113 -10.28 21.84 -15.49
C ARG A 113 -10.85 21.67 -16.90
N LEU A 114 -10.90 20.43 -17.40
CA LEU A 114 -11.49 20.11 -18.70
C LEU A 114 -13.00 20.35 -18.71
N THR A 115 -13.72 19.95 -17.65
CA THR A 115 -15.16 20.24 -17.53
C THR A 115 -15.45 21.74 -17.51
N TRP A 116 -14.65 22.54 -16.80
CA TRP A 116 -14.81 24.01 -16.81
C TRP A 116 -14.57 24.63 -18.19
N ILE A 117 -13.54 24.17 -18.93
CA ILE A 117 -13.25 24.65 -20.29
C ILE A 117 -14.41 24.33 -21.24
N VAL A 118 -14.96 23.12 -21.16
CA VAL A 118 -16.10 22.70 -21.99
C VAL A 118 -17.34 23.56 -21.67
N ILE A 119 -17.61 23.83 -20.40
CA ILE A 119 -18.73 24.71 -19.99
C ILE A 119 -18.53 26.14 -20.55
N LEU A 120 -17.33 26.72 -20.43
CA LEU A 120 -17.05 28.04 -20.98
C LEU A 120 -17.18 28.08 -22.51
N PHE A 121 -16.79 27.02 -23.20
CA PHE A 121 -16.93 26.92 -24.65
C PHE A 121 -18.41 26.85 -25.08
N ILE A 122 -19.22 26.06 -24.38
CA ILE A 122 -20.66 25.98 -24.61
C ILE A 122 -21.32 27.34 -24.36
N LEU A 123 -21.00 28.01 -23.25
CA LEU A 123 -21.51 29.36 -22.95
C LEU A 123 -21.11 30.38 -24.01
N ASN A 124 -19.87 30.31 -24.53
CA ASN A 124 -19.41 31.19 -25.61
C ASN A 124 -20.18 30.95 -26.92
N LEU A 125 -20.44 29.69 -27.27
CA LEU A 125 -21.23 29.33 -28.45
C LEU A 125 -22.68 29.81 -28.33
N GLN A 126 -23.31 29.60 -27.17
CA GLN A 126 -24.68 30.08 -26.92
C GLN A 126 -24.76 31.61 -27.03
N TRP A 127 -23.78 32.33 -26.48
CA TRP A 127 -23.72 33.78 -26.56
C TRP A 127 -23.53 34.29 -28.00
N LYS A 128 -22.65 33.66 -28.78
CA LYS A 128 -22.45 34.00 -30.20
C LYS A 128 -23.69 33.75 -31.05
N MET A 129 -24.38 32.63 -30.85
CA MET A 129 -25.64 32.37 -31.56
C MET A 129 -26.72 33.38 -31.18
N SER A 130 -26.82 33.73 -29.90
CA SER A 130 -27.80 34.72 -29.42
C SER A 130 -27.57 36.10 -30.05
N ILE A 131 -26.30 36.51 -30.23
CA ILE A 131 -25.96 37.78 -30.91
C ILE A 131 -26.25 37.70 -32.40
N ALA A 132 -25.96 36.57 -33.05
CA ALA A 132 -26.25 36.38 -34.47
C ALA A 132 -27.75 36.45 -34.76
N LEU A 133 -28.59 35.89 -33.87
CA LEU A 133 -30.05 35.98 -33.93
C LEU A 133 -30.56 37.42 -33.75
N PHE A 134 -29.94 38.21 -32.88
CA PHE A 134 -30.34 39.61 -32.62
C PHE A 134 -29.90 40.60 -33.70
N LYS A 135 -28.89 40.26 -34.51
CA LYS A 135 -28.39 41.11 -35.62
C LYS A 135 -29.04 40.80 -36.99
N GLY A 136 -29.83 39.72 -37.07
CA GLY A 136 -30.55 39.31 -38.27
C GLY A 136 -32.03 39.71 -38.31
N LEU A 137 -32.46 40.53 -37.36
CA LEU A 137 -33.81 41.09 -37.19
C LEU A 137 -33.70 42.62 -37.22
#